data_AF-A0A183B944-F1
#
_entry.id   AF-A0A183B944-F1
#
_cell.length_a   1.000
_cell.length_b   1.000
_cell.length_c   1.000
_cell.angle_alpha   90.00
_cell.angle_beta   90.00
_cell.angle_gamma   90.00
#
_symmetry.space_group_name_H-M   'P 1'
#
loop_
_entity.id
_entity.type
_entity.pdbx_description
1 polymer ?
#
loop_
_entity_poly.entity_id
_entity_poly.type
_entity_poly.pdbx_seq_one_letter_code
_entity_poly.pdbx_strand_id
1 'polypeptide(L)'
;MYLRFSFRKVVLPYIAIYSRLINLMEFLDRKELSQFVCLSDDVDSSEFGPTTDADSSTSELAGYELSDQLLLPVFFLSEAGQKRLRDILHQVARGHPELVYVPQLWPLLALFLHYHSAPIARACLLGLLRQSDLITQTKAAWIVHSLALERLGLQGFASKEAKQMTKHKMELNPNEVRISLGRWPVALWHLPLGYLVRLVDCFLLEGPKVFFRAGLLVSVFNFNGAKTKSWKLP
;
A
#
# COMPACT_ATOMS: atom_id res chain seq x y z
N MET A 1 6.27 -38.39 3.84
CA MET A 1 7.74 -38.34 4.02
C MET A 1 8.15 -36.87 4.09
N TYR A 2 8.79 -36.48 5.18
CA TYR A 2 8.89 -35.12 5.72
C TYR A 2 9.44 -34.04 4.75
N LEU A 3 8.63 -33.00 4.47
CA LEU A 3 9.13 -31.72 3.98
C LEU A 3 9.61 -30.90 5.19
N ARG A 4 10.91 -31.00 5.47
CA ARG A 4 11.63 -30.08 6.36
C ARG A 4 11.52 -28.67 5.77
N PHE A 5 10.66 -27.82 6.34
CA PHE A 5 10.69 -26.37 6.13
C PHE A 5 11.97 -25.83 6.77
N SER A 6 13.02 -25.71 5.95
CA SER A 6 14.28 -25.09 6.35
C SER A 6 14.10 -23.57 6.42
N PHE A 7 14.06 -23.07 7.66
CA PHE A 7 13.87 -21.67 8.07
C PHE A 7 15.04 -20.72 7.69
N ARG A 8 15.76 -20.97 6.58
CA ARG A 8 17.00 -20.24 6.22
C ARG A 8 16.95 -19.41 4.92
N LYS A 9 15.78 -19.06 4.39
CA LYS A 9 15.66 -18.20 3.19
C LYS A 9 14.78 -16.94 3.36
N VAL A 10 14.80 -16.31 4.53
CA VAL A 10 14.10 -15.03 4.76
C VAL A 10 15.07 -13.82 4.73
N VAL A 11 16.36 -14.02 4.43
CA VAL A 11 17.36 -12.94 4.43
C VAL A 11 17.48 -12.21 3.07
N LEU A 12 16.85 -12.72 2.00
CA LEU A 12 16.94 -12.15 0.65
C LEU A 12 15.83 -11.16 0.18
N PRO A 13 14.79 -10.78 0.95
CA PRO A 13 13.99 -9.59 0.62
C PRO A 13 14.66 -8.28 1.07
N TYR A 14 15.68 -8.33 1.94
CA TYR A 14 16.31 -7.17 2.56
C TYR A 14 17.08 -6.26 1.58
N ILE A 15 17.59 -6.77 0.46
CA ILE A 15 18.54 -6.01 -0.38
C ILE A 15 17.81 -5.12 -1.42
N ALA A 16 16.58 -5.46 -1.82
CA ALA A 16 15.88 -4.77 -2.92
C ALA A 16 15.19 -3.47 -2.48
N ILE A 17 14.45 -3.49 -1.36
CA ILE A 17 13.90 -2.28 -0.71
C ILE A 17 15.04 -1.29 -0.43
N TYR A 18 16.15 -1.78 0.15
CA TYR A 18 17.28 -0.95 0.57
C TYR A 18 17.98 -0.28 -0.61
N SER A 19 18.31 -0.99 -1.68
CA SER A 19 19.16 -0.44 -2.75
C SER A 19 18.53 0.74 -3.50
N ARG A 20 17.21 0.90 -3.50
CA ARG A 20 16.54 2.03 -4.16
C ARG A 20 15.74 2.93 -3.24
N LEU A 21 15.45 2.56 -2.00
CA LEU A 21 15.22 3.58 -0.97
C LEU A 21 16.48 4.40 -0.73
N ILE A 22 17.67 3.81 -0.86
CA ILE A 22 18.93 4.55 -0.88
C ILE A 22 18.99 5.49 -2.10
N ASN A 23 18.59 5.06 -3.30
CA ASN A 23 18.53 5.97 -4.47
C ASN A 23 17.40 7.02 -4.36
N LEU A 24 16.27 6.69 -3.73
CA LEU A 24 15.18 7.63 -3.42
C LEU A 24 15.66 8.65 -2.37
N MET A 25 16.45 8.20 -1.40
CA MET A 25 17.15 9.04 -0.41
C MET A 25 18.30 9.84 -1.02
N GLU A 26 18.99 9.36 -2.05
CA GLU A 26 19.99 10.13 -2.82
C GLU A 26 19.31 11.19 -3.71
N PHE A 27 18.14 10.88 -4.26
CA PHE A 27 17.31 11.82 -5.01
C PHE A 27 16.64 12.87 -4.11
N LEU A 28 16.32 12.51 -2.87
CA LEU A 28 15.99 13.41 -1.77
C LEU A 28 17.28 14.00 -1.19
N ASP A 29 17.94 14.87 -1.96
CA ASP A 29 19.26 15.47 -1.71
C ASP A 29 19.60 15.71 -0.22
N ARG A 30 20.87 15.52 0.15
CA ARG A 30 21.41 15.63 1.53
C ARG A 30 21.01 16.91 2.25
N LYS A 31 20.74 18.00 1.51
CA LYS A 31 20.26 19.27 2.06
C LYS A 31 18.82 19.23 2.54
N GLU A 32 17.93 18.54 1.82
CA GLU A 32 16.53 18.36 2.23
C GLU A 32 16.43 17.35 3.37
N LEU A 33 17.21 16.26 3.35
CA LEU A 33 17.28 15.36 4.51
C LEU A 33 17.87 16.06 5.73
N SER A 34 18.90 16.90 5.60
CA SER A 34 19.37 17.73 6.71
C SER A 34 18.36 18.80 7.11
N GLN A 35 17.59 19.38 6.19
CA GLN A 35 16.59 20.39 6.52
C GLN A 35 15.30 19.79 7.06
N PHE A 36 14.95 18.54 6.72
CA PHE A 36 13.85 17.76 7.30
C PHE A 36 14.26 17.14 8.63
N VAL A 37 15.49 16.65 8.78
CA VAL A 37 16.05 16.23 10.07
C VAL A 37 16.23 17.46 10.96
N CYS A 38 16.72 18.61 10.46
CA CYS A 38 16.84 19.84 11.24
C CYS A 38 15.49 20.53 11.50
N LEU A 39 14.50 20.45 10.60
CA LEU A 39 13.10 20.84 10.92
C LEU A 39 12.45 19.85 11.91
N SER A 40 13.00 18.63 12.04
CA SER A 40 12.63 17.69 13.11
C SER A 40 13.46 17.90 14.38
N ASP A 41 14.59 18.62 14.31
CA ASP A 41 15.39 19.03 15.47
C ASP A 41 14.89 20.38 16.04
N ASP A 42 14.27 21.23 15.22
CA ASP A 42 13.50 22.42 15.63
C ASP A 42 12.10 22.06 16.15
N VAL A 43 11.63 20.83 15.90
CA VAL A 43 10.58 20.20 16.71
C VAL A 43 11.29 19.59 17.90
N ASP A 44 11.42 20.43 18.92
CA ASP A 44 11.97 20.16 20.23
C ASP A 44 11.96 18.66 20.57
N SER A 45 13.15 18.07 20.60
CA SER A 45 13.42 16.69 21.05
C SER A 45 12.97 16.42 22.51
N SER A 46 12.26 17.37 23.13
CA SER A 46 11.50 17.29 24.36
C SER A 46 10.11 16.63 24.20
N GLU A 47 9.55 16.46 22.99
CA GLU A 47 8.18 15.92 22.82
C GLU A 47 8.09 14.38 22.81
N PHE A 48 9.22 13.68 22.92
CA PHE A 48 9.28 12.25 23.27
C PHE A 48 9.58 12.05 24.77
N GLY A 49 9.05 12.94 25.61
CA GLY A 49 9.11 12.81 27.07
C GLY A 49 8.29 11.63 27.60
N PRO A 50 8.53 11.18 28.85
CA PRO A 50 7.70 10.17 29.49
C PRO A 50 6.28 10.72 29.56
N THR A 51 5.30 9.93 29.15
CA THR A 51 3.89 10.31 29.11
C THR A 51 3.41 10.70 30.51
N THR A 52 3.44 12.00 30.81
CA THR A 52 2.62 12.57 31.86
C THR A 52 1.23 12.80 31.28
N ASP A 53 0.27 12.14 31.91
CA ASP A 53 -1.16 12.25 31.67
C ASP A 53 -1.62 13.71 31.74
N ALA A 54 -1.81 14.34 30.58
CA ALA A 54 -2.53 15.61 30.47
C ALA A 54 -3.08 15.78 29.04
N ASP A 55 -4.37 15.52 28.90
CA ASP A 55 -5.31 16.08 27.93
C ASP A 55 -4.89 16.08 26.44
N SER A 56 -4.88 14.89 25.83
CA SER A 56 -4.83 14.76 24.37
C SER A 56 -6.14 14.16 23.86
N SER A 57 -7.10 15.04 23.59
CA SER A 57 -8.22 14.74 22.69
C SER A 57 -7.70 14.69 21.23
N THR A 58 -6.68 13.86 20.95
CA THR A 58 -6.41 13.44 19.58
C THR A 58 -7.63 12.66 19.12
N SER A 59 -8.45 13.30 18.28
CA SER A 59 -9.62 12.71 17.66
C SER A 59 -9.30 11.30 17.17
N GLU A 60 -10.16 10.33 17.47
CA GLU A 60 -9.99 8.94 17.01
C GLU A 60 -9.90 8.84 15.46
N LEU A 61 -10.32 9.90 14.76
CA LEU A 61 -10.23 10.02 13.30
C LEU A 61 -8.88 10.54 12.79
N ALA A 62 -7.97 10.99 13.66
CA ALA A 62 -6.66 11.49 13.26
C ALA A 62 -5.82 10.40 12.57
N GLY A 63 -5.29 10.71 11.40
CA GLY A 63 -4.52 9.80 10.54
C GLY A 63 -5.36 9.03 9.52
N TYR A 64 -6.70 9.08 9.61
CA TYR A 64 -7.60 8.44 8.64
C TYR A 64 -8.07 9.38 7.53
N GLU A 65 -7.66 10.65 7.55
CA GLU A 65 -8.21 11.72 6.71
C GLU A 65 -8.03 11.46 5.20
N LEU A 66 -6.92 10.83 4.83
CA LEU A 66 -6.54 10.56 3.44
C LEU A 66 -6.86 9.14 2.98
N SER A 67 -7.34 8.28 3.89
CA SER A 67 -7.38 6.83 3.68
C SER A 67 -8.78 6.31 3.39
N ASP A 68 -8.87 5.19 2.69
CA ASP A 68 -10.13 4.46 2.53
C ASP A 68 -10.24 3.42 3.64
N GLN A 69 -11.41 3.30 4.28
CA GLN A 69 -11.65 2.32 5.35
C GLN A 69 -11.41 0.88 4.89
N LEU A 70 -11.60 0.60 3.60
CA LEU A 70 -11.34 -0.71 3.01
C LEU A 70 -9.84 -1.01 2.85
N LEU A 71 -8.98 -0.01 3.04
CA LEU A 71 -7.54 -0.03 2.81
C LEU A 71 -6.75 0.38 4.05
N LEU A 72 -7.12 -0.18 5.20
CA LEU A 72 -6.45 0.05 6.47
C LEU A 72 -5.68 -1.18 7.00
N PRO A 73 -4.88 -1.92 6.19
CA PRO A 73 -4.11 -3.01 6.73
C PRO A 73 -3.00 -2.45 7.63
N VAL A 74 -2.93 -2.96 8.86
CA VAL A 74 -1.82 -2.71 9.79
C VAL A 74 -0.75 -3.80 9.73
N PHE A 75 -0.99 -4.85 8.93
CA PHE A 75 -0.14 -6.03 8.78
C PHE A 75 0.26 -6.61 10.15
N PHE A 76 1.54 -6.59 10.50
CA PHE A 76 2.06 -7.10 11.78
C PHE A 76 2.63 -5.97 12.65
N LEU A 77 2.21 -4.71 12.45
CA LEU A 77 2.68 -3.59 13.25
C LEU A 77 2.19 -3.73 14.69
N SER A 78 3.09 -3.50 15.65
CA SER A 78 2.74 -3.38 17.07
C SER A 78 1.82 -2.17 17.30
N GLU A 79 1.15 -2.12 18.45
CA GLU A 79 0.30 -0.97 18.81
C GLU A 79 1.06 0.36 18.75
N ALA A 80 2.32 0.36 19.21
CA ALA A 80 3.20 1.52 19.08
C ALA A 80 3.50 1.89 17.61
N GLY A 81 3.67 0.88 16.74
CA GLY A 81 3.83 1.10 15.30
C GLY A 81 2.58 1.65 14.63
N GLN A 82 1.40 1.18 15.04
CA GLN A 82 0.11 1.68 14.56
C GLN A 82 -0.18 3.11 15.03
N LYS A 83 0.22 3.46 16.27
CA LYS A 83 0.15 4.84 16.75
C LYS A 83 1.03 5.75 15.87
N ARG A 84 2.29 5.37 15.66
CA ARG A 84 3.21 6.11 14.78
C ARG A 84 2.70 6.24 13.34
N LEU A 85 2.06 5.20 12.81
CA LEU A 85 1.42 5.22 11.49
C LEU A 85 0.39 6.34 11.41
N ARG A 86 -0.53 6.41 12.38
CA ARG A 86 -1.57 7.45 12.45
C ARG A 86 -0.97 8.84 12.62
N ASP A 87 0.00 8.98 13.52
CA ASP A 87 0.65 10.27 13.80
C ASP A 87 1.32 10.84 12.54
N ILE A 88 2.05 10.01 11.79
CA ILE A 88 2.70 10.44 10.54
C ILE A 88 1.65 10.83 9.49
N LEU A 89 0.58 10.04 9.32
CA LEU A 89 -0.46 10.35 8.33
C LEU A 89 -1.18 11.65 8.67
N HIS A 90 -1.48 11.88 9.96
CA HIS A 90 -2.09 13.12 10.43
C HIS A 90 -1.19 14.33 10.14
N GLN A 91 0.11 14.22 10.42
CA GLN A 91 1.09 15.27 10.09
C GLN A 91 1.17 15.54 8.58
N VAL A 92 1.13 14.49 7.75
CA VAL A 92 1.14 14.63 6.29
C VAL A 92 -0.14 15.30 5.81
N ALA A 93 -1.32 14.89 6.30
CA ALA A 93 -2.59 15.52 5.95
C ALA A 93 -2.63 17.00 6.35
N ARG A 94 -2.08 17.36 7.51
CA ARG A 94 -1.98 18.75 7.96
C ARG A 94 -0.98 19.57 7.14
N GLY A 95 0.15 18.98 6.76
CA GLY A 95 1.19 19.63 5.98
C GLY A 95 0.85 19.78 4.48
N HIS A 96 -0.04 18.94 3.98
CA HIS A 96 -0.44 18.87 2.58
C HIS A 96 -1.96 18.93 2.42
N PRO A 97 -2.60 20.08 2.70
CA PRO A 97 -4.05 20.25 2.65
C PRO A 97 -4.64 20.08 1.22
N GLU A 98 -3.80 20.11 0.19
CA GLU A 98 -4.18 19.79 -1.19
C GLU A 98 -4.51 18.31 -1.40
N LEU A 99 -4.04 17.42 -0.52
CA LEU A 99 -4.33 16.00 -0.59
C LEU A 99 -5.73 15.73 -0.04
N VAL A 100 -6.64 15.33 -0.92
CA VAL A 100 -8.04 15.06 -0.55
C VAL A 100 -8.30 13.57 -0.38
N TYR A 101 -7.63 12.71 -1.16
CA TYR A 101 -7.90 11.27 -1.13
C TYR A 101 -6.72 10.46 -1.69
N VAL A 102 -6.00 9.75 -0.81
CA VAL A 102 -4.79 8.98 -1.15
C VAL A 102 -4.83 7.61 -0.48
N PRO A 103 -5.68 6.68 -0.95
CA PRO A 103 -5.98 5.46 -0.21
C PRO A 103 -4.80 4.47 -0.14
N GLN A 104 -3.80 4.63 -1.01
CA GLN A 104 -2.58 3.82 -1.03
C GLN A 104 -1.58 4.24 0.05
N LEU A 105 -1.77 5.42 0.65
CA LEU A 105 -0.82 6.01 1.59
C LEU A 105 -0.70 5.19 2.88
N TRP A 106 -1.84 4.73 3.41
CA TRP A 106 -1.90 3.90 4.60
C TRP A 106 -1.14 2.58 4.45
N PRO A 107 -1.47 1.70 3.47
CA PRO A 107 -0.76 0.42 3.35
C PRO A 107 0.72 0.61 3.01
N LEU A 108 1.08 1.62 2.20
CA LEU A 108 2.49 1.88 1.89
C LEU A 108 3.28 2.31 3.12
N LEU A 109 2.74 3.23 3.93
CA LEU A 109 3.41 3.67 5.15
C LEU A 109 3.48 2.54 6.19
N ALA A 110 2.44 1.73 6.31
CA ALA A 110 2.45 0.56 7.19
C ALA A 110 3.56 -0.43 6.78
N LEU A 111 3.77 -0.63 5.48
CA LEU A 111 4.89 -1.42 4.97
C LEU A 111 6.25 -0.75 5.23
N PHE A 112 6.39 0.55 5.04
CA PHE A 112 7.66 1.23 5.31
C PHE A 112 8.05 1.17 6.78
N LEU A 113 7.09 1.33 7.69
CA LEU A 113 7.32 1.22 9.13
C LEU A 113 7.72 -0.20 9.58
N HIS A 114 7.48 -1.22 8.77
CA HIS A 114 7.99 -2.57 9.03
C HIS A 114 9.50 -2.70 8.81
N TYR A 115 10.09 -1.85 7.97
CA TYR A 115 11.49 -1.99 7.53
C TYR A 115 12.37 -0.79 7.88
N HIS A 116 11.77 0.36 8.18
CA HIS A 116 12.45 1.62 8.40
C HIS A 116 11.92 2.36 9.63
N SER A 117 12.73 3.29 10.14
CA SER A 117 12.33 4.20 11.21
C SER A 117 11.26 5.19 10.70
N ALA A 118 10.46 5.72 11.63
CA ALA A 118 9.43 6.73 11.36
C ALA A 118 9.88 7.89 10.45
N PRO A 119 11.03 8.57 10.69
CA PRO A 119 11.45 9.68 9.84
C PRO A 119 11.78 9.25 8.40
N ILE A 120 12.44 8.09 8.23
CA ILE A 120 12.76 7.54 6.91
C ILE A 120 11.47 7.15 6.19
N ALA A 121 10.56 6.44 6.87
CA ALA A 121 9.27 6.03 6.30
C ALA A 121 8.44 7.24 5.84
N ARG A 122 8.41 8.32 6.62
CA ARG A 122 7.78 9.59 6.27
C ARG A 122 8.44 10.24 5.04
N ALA A 123 9.77 10.31 5.00
CA ALA A 123 10.49 10.87 3.86
C ALA A 123 10.22 10.10 2.56
N CYS A 124 10.19 8.76 2.63
CA CYS A 124 9.84 7.90 1.49
C CYS A 124 8.42 8.19 0.99
N LEU A 125 7.48 8.31 1.92
CA LEU A 125 6.08 8.62 1.63
C LEU A 125 5.92 9.97 0.92
N LEU A 126 6.59 11.01 1.41
CA LEU A 126 6.60 12.35 0.79
C LEU A 126 7.27 12.33 -0.59
N GLY A 127 8.34 11.55 -0.76
CA GLY A 127 8.97 11.32 -2.06
C GLY A 127 7.98 10.74 -3.09
N LEU A 128 7.15 9.78 -2.68
CA LEU A 128 6.10 9.22 -3.54
C LEU A 128 4.99 10.22 -3.84
N LEU A 129 4.58 11.05 -2.88
CA LEU A 129 3.56 12.09 -3.07
C LEU A 129 3.99 13.16 -4.08
N ARG A 130 5.29 13.46 -4.18
CA ARG A 130 5.83 14.36 -5.21
C ARG A 130 5.74 13.76 -6.62
N GLN A 131 5.60 12.44 -6.74
CA GLN A 131 5.49 11.73 -8.01
C GLN A 131 4.02 11.37 -8.29
N SER A 132 3.27 12.32 -8.85
CA SER A 132 1.83 12.18 -9.14
C SER A 132 1.47 10.98 -10.03
N ASP A 133 2.42 10.48 -10.82
CA ASP A 133 2.23 9.33 -11.70
C ASP A 133 2.28 7.98 -10.98
N LEU A 134 2.82 7.93 -9.76
CA LEU A 134 2.98 6.68 -9.01
C LEU A 134 1.77 6.36 -8.13
N ILE A 135 1.28 7.35 -7.40
CA ILE A 135 0.18 7.17 -6.44
C ILE A 135 -1.00 8.06 -6.75
N THR A 136 -2.18 7.51 -6.51
CA THR A 136 -3.44 8.18 -6.81
C THR A 136 -3.81 9.16 -5.70
N GLN A 137 -3.99 10.44 -6.03
CA GLN A 137 -4.23 11.51 -5.05
C GLN A 137 -5.64 12.11 -5.08
N THR A 138 -6.49 11.65 -5.98
CA THR A 138 -7.90 12.10 -6.06
C THR A 138 -8.84 10.92 -6.14
N LYS A 139 -10.06 11.10 -5.62
CA LYS A 139 -11.12 10.10 -5.68
C LYS A 139 -11.49 9.73 -7.12
N ALA A 140 -11.51 10.71 -8.03
CA ALA A 140 -11.78 10.47 -9.45
C ALA A 140 -10.71 9.57 -10.09
N ALA A 141 -9.42 9.88 -9.85
CA ALA A 141 -8.32 9.06 -10.35
C ALA A 141 -8.37 7.64 -9.75
N TRP A 142 -8.80 7.48 -8.50
CA TRP A 142 -8.95 6.17 -7.87
C TRP A 142 -10.07 5.34 -8.47
N ILE A 143 -11.20 5.97 -8.78
CA ILE A 143 -12.30 5.30 -9.49
C ILE A 143 -11.82 4.86 -10.87
N VAL A 144 -11.12 5.72 -11.61
CA VAL A 144 -10.54 5.35 -12.92
C VAL A 144 -9.55 4.19 -12.78
N HIS A 145 -8.68 4.22 -11.77
CA HIS A 145 -7.73 3.14 -11.47
C HIS A 145 -8.44 1.82 -11.16
N SER A 146 -9.52 1.88 -10.38
CA SER A 146 -10.34 0.71 -10.02
C SER A 146 -11.05 0.13 -11.25
N LEU A 147 -11.61 0.99 -12.12
CA LEU A 147 -12.34 0.57 -13.34
C LEU A 147 -11.42 0.17 -14.50
N ALA A 148 -10.15 0.57 -14.49
CA ALA A 148 -9.22 0.20 -15.57
C ALA A 148 -9.06 -1.32 -15.71
N LEU A 149 -9.16 -2.07 -14.62
CA LEU A 149 -9.03 -3.52 -14.64
C LEU A 149 -10.25 -4.23 -15.24
N GLU A 150 -11.44 -3.64 -15.13
CA GLU A 150 -12.64 -4.08 -15.86
C GLU A 150 -12.36 -4.07 -17.37
N ARG A 151 -11.81 -2.96 -17.88
CA ARG A 151 -11.48 -2.81 -19.30
C ARG A 151 -10.38 -3.77 -19.73
N LEU A 152 -9.31 -3.90 -18.95
CA LEU A 152 -8.18 -4.80 -19.26
C LEU A 152 -8.59 -6.28 -19.25
N GLY A 153 -9.42 -6.69 -18.27
CA GLY A 153 -9.96 -8.04 -18.19
C GLY A 153 -10.81 -8.41 -19.41
N LEU A 154 -11.66 -7.49 -19.87
CA LEU A 154 -12.50 -7.68 -21.06
C LEU A 154 -11.71 -7.70 -22.37
N GLN A 155 -10.65 -6.90 -22.46
CA GLN A 155 -9.78 -6.85 -23.65
C GLN A 155 -8.96 -8.13 -23.84
N GLY A 156 -8.81 -8.97 -22.81
CA GLY A 156 -8.15 -10.28 -22.92
C GLY A 156 -6.67 -10.27 -22.49
N PHE A 157 -6.29 -9.35 -21.59
CA PHE A 157 -5.01 -9.43 -20.89
C PHE A 157 -4.97 -10.59 -19.86
N ALA A 158 -6.10 -11.23 -19.62
CA ALA A 158 -6.20 -12.49 -18.88
C ALA A 158 -6.11 -13.70 -19.83
N SER A 159 -5.80 -14.90 -19.30
CA SER A 159 -5.79 -16.15 -20.06
C SER A 159 -7.07 -16.36 -20.88
N LYS A 160 -7.01 -17.10 -21.99
CA LYS A 160 -8.20 -17.37 -22.84
C LYS A 160 -9.35 -17.97 -22.02
N GLU A 161 -9.03 -18.89 -21.12
CA GLU A 161 -9.97 -19.55 -20.20
C GLU A 161 -10.57 -18.53 -19.23
N ALA A 162 -9.75 -17.65 -18.66
CA ALA A 162 -10.20 -16.60 -17.77
C ALA A 162 -11.11 -15.60 -18.50
N LYS A 163 -10.79 -15.22 -19.73
CA LYS A 163 -11.64 -14.36 -20.57
C LYS A 163 -13.01 -14.98 -20.83
N GLN A 164 -13.05 -16.27 -21.21
CA GLN A 164 -14.30 -17.00 -21.42
C GLN A 164 -15.12 -17.10 -20.14
N MET A 165 -14.48 -17.39 -19.01
CA MET A 165 -15.16 -17.46 -17.72
C MET A 165 -15.68 -16.11 -17.25
N THR A 166 -14.91 -15.03 -17.41
CA THR A 166 -15.35 -13.68 -17.09
C THR A 166 -16.53 -13.28 -17.99
N LYS A 167 -16.49 -13.59 -19.29
CA LYS A 167 -17.61 -13.35 -20.21
C LYS A 167 -18.87 -14.10 -19.79
N HIS A 168 -18.75 -15.40 -19.51
CA HIS A 168 -19.87 -16.22 -19.06
C HIS A 168 -20.45 -15.72 -17.72
N LYS A 169 -19.61 -15.39 -16.74
CA LYS A 169 -20.06 -14.81 -15.47
C LYS A 169 -20.69 -13.43 -15.64
N MET A 170 -20.22 -12.65 -16.61
CA MET A 170 -20.77 -11.33 -16.90
C MET A 170 -22.14 -11.42 -17.59
N GLU A 171 -22.40 -12.47 -18.37
CA GLU A 171 -23.73 -12.78 -18.92
C GLU A 171 -24.73 -13.18 -17.83
N LEU A 172 -24.27 -13.90 -16.79
CA LEU A 172 -25.10 -14.33 -15.67
C LEU A 172 -25.35 -13.19 -14.66
N ASN A 173 -24.28 -12.57 -14.14
CA ASN A 173 -24.32 -11.58 -13.07
C ASN A 173 -23.38 -10.40 -13.39
N PRO A 174 -23.77 -9.47 -14.29
CA PRO A 174 -22.90 -8.39 -14.75
C PRO A 174 -22.45 -7.46 -13.60
N ASN A 175 -23.35 -7.13 -12.67
CA ASN A 175 -23.04 -6.21 -11.58
C ASN A 175 -22.03 -6.80 -10.58
N GLU A 176 -22.17 -8.09 -10.25
CA GLU A 176 -21.28 -8.79 -9.31
C GLU A 176 -19.85 -8.87 -9.86
N VAL A 177 -19.71 -9.22 -11.15
CA VAL A 177 -18.41 -9.28 -11.82
C VAL A 177 -17.75 -7.90 -11.87
N ARG A 178 -18.52 -6.85 -12.18
CA ARG A 178 -18.01 -5.47 -12.22
C ARG A 178 -17.54 -4.99 -10.86
N ILE A 179 -18.30 -5.26 -9.80
CA ILE A 179 -17.90 -4.94 -8.42
C ILE A 179 -16.65 -5.71 -8.02
N SER A 180 -16.56 -7.00 -8.33
CA SER A 180 -15.40 -7.84 -8.03
C SER A 180 -14.14 -7.35 -8.76
N LEU A 181 -14.27 -7.02 -10.05
CA LEU A 181 -13.18 -6.43 -10.84
C LEU A 181 -12.79 -5.06 -10.29
N GLY A 182 -13.75 -4.19 -9.93
CA GLY A 182 -13.46 -2.86 -9.36
C GLY A 182 -12.84 -2.88 -7.97
N ARG A 183 -13.00 -3.97 -7.20
CA ARG A 183 -12.40 -4.15 -5.86
C ARG A 183 -10.99 -4.74 -5.89
N TRP A 184 -10.41 -4.91 -7.08
CA TRP A 184 -9.04 -5.42 -7.23
C TRP A 184 -7.98 -4.67 -6.40
N PRO A 185 -8.02 -3.32 -6.22
CA PRO A 185 -6.99 -2.63 -5.44
C PRO A 185 -7.08 -3.03 -3.97
N VAL A 186 -8.30 -3.23 -3.45
CA VAL A 186 -8.54 -3.73 -2.10
C VAL A 186 -7.96 -5.14 -1.96
N ALA A 187 -8.30 -6.03 -2.89
CA ALA A 187 -7.80 -7.41 -2.86
C ALA A 187 -6.26 -7.49 -2.90
N LEU A 188 -5.60 -6.55 -3.57
CA LEU A 188 -4.14 -6.47 -3.65
C LEU A 188 -3.51 -6.34 -2.27
N TRP A 189 -4.01 -5.42 -1.44
CA TRP A 189 -3.45 -5.14 -0.11
C TRP A 189 -3.78 -6.18 0.95
N HIS A 190 -4.64 -7.17 0.62
CA HIS A 190 -4.92 -8.34 1.45
C HIS A 190 -4.02 -9.54 1.13
N LEU A 191 -3.10 -9.41 0.17
CA LEU A 191 -2.12 -10.45 -0.11
C LEU A 191 -1.18 -10.66 1.10
N PRO A 192 -0.66 -11.88 1.31
CA PRO A 192 0.29 -12.12 2.39
C PRO A 192 1.51 -11.19 2.28
N LEU A 193 1.98 -10.69 3.42
CA LEU A 193 3.02 -9.65 3.50
C LEU A 193 4.25 -9.96 2.63
N GLY A 194 4.70 -11.22 2.57
CA GLY A 194 5.85 -11.61 1.76
C GLY A 194 5.67 -11.35 0.25
N TYR A 195 4.45 -11.49 -0.28
CA TYR A 195 4.15 -11.14 -1.68
C TYR A 195 4.02 -9.63 -1.86
N LEU A 196 3.41 -8.94 -0.88
CA LEU A 196 3.28 -7.48 -0.90
C LEU A 196 4.63 -6.77 -0.95
N VAL A 197 5.59 -7.21 -0.16
CA VAL A 197 6.95 -6.63 -0.14
C VAL A 197 7.58 -6.69 -1.53
N ARG A 198 7.54 -7.86 -2.19
CA ARG A 198 8.05 -8.02 -3.55
C ARG A 198 7.29 -7.20 -4.57
N LEU A 199 5.98 -7.08 -4.39
CA LEU A 199 5.14 -6.31 -5.29
C LEU A 199 5.43 -4.80 -5.17
N VAL A 200 5.61 -4.31 -3.95
CA VAL A 200 5.98 -2.91 -3.67
C VAL A 200 7.39 -2.62 -4.17
N ASP A 201 8.35 -3.54 -4.02
CA ASP A 201 9.67 -3.42 -4.65
C ASP A 201 9.55 -3.14 -6.14
N CYS A 202 8.81 -3.99 -6.87
CA CYS A 202 8.62 -3.82 -8.30
C CYS A 202 7.82 -2.55 -8.63
N PHE A 203 6.86 -2.17 -7.80
CA PHE A 203 6.09 -0.92 -7.98
C PHE A 203 6.98 0.32 -7.87
N LEU A 204 7.91 0.36 -6.90
CA LEU A 204 8.86 1.47 -6.78
C LEU A 204 9.83 1.55 -7.97
N LEU A 205 10.03 0.44 -8.70
CA LEU A 205 10.88 0.37 -9.88
C LEU A 205 10.17 0.75 -11.19
N GLU A 206 9.02 0.14 -11.44
CA GLU A 206 8.32 0.15 -12.72
C GLU A 206 7.06 1.04 -12.69
N GLY A 207 6.61 1.43 -11.50
CA GLY A 207 5.42 2.23 -11.27
C GLY A 207 4.10 1.45 -11.22
N PRO A 208 2.95 2.12 -11.39
CA PRO A 208 1.61 1.58 -11.11
C PRO A 208 1.22 0.39 -12.00
N LYS A 209 1.89 0.20 -13.15
CA LYS A 209 1.68 -0.95 -14.06
C LYS A 209 1.86 -2.29 -13.34
N VAL A 210 2.73 -2.35 -12.33
CA VAL A 210 2.95 -3.56 -11.53
C VAL A 210 1.70 -3.95 -10.76
N PHE A 211 1.04 -2.99 -10.12
CA PHE A 211 -0.22 -3.23 -9.42
C PHE A 211 -1.32 -3.69 -10.37
N PHE A 212 -1.42 -3.13 -11.58
CA PHE A 212 -2.37 -3.60 -12.59
C PHE A 212 -2.14 -5.07 -12.99
N ARG A 213 -0.89 -5.47 -13.23
CA ARG A 213 -0.54 -6.87 -13.55
C ARG A 213 -0.92 -7.81 -12.40
N ALA A 214 -0.61 -7.42 -11.17
CA ALA A 214 -0.96 -8.22 -9.99
C ALA A 214 -2.47 -8.27 -9.75
N GLY A 215 -3.19 -7.16 -9.94
CA GLY A 215 -4.64 -7.11 -9.88
C GLY A 215 -5.29 -8.08 -10.87
N LEU A 216 -4.81 -8.13 -12.11
CA LEU A 216 -5.30 -9.07 -13.12
C LEU A 216 -5.06 -10.52 -12.67
N LEU A 217 -3.89 -10.81 -12.13
CA LEU A 217 -3.55 -12.14 -11.63
C LEU A 217 -4.47 -12.55 -10.47
N VAL A 218 -4.70 -11.66 -9.50
CA VAL A 218 -5.62 -11.88 -8.38
C VAL A 218 -7.04 -12.11 -8.87
N SER A 219 -7.52 -11.31 -9.83
CA SER A 219 -8.84 -11.51 -10.43
C SER A 219 -8.95 -12.88 -11.11
N VAL A 220 -7.95 -13.28 -11.90
CA VAL A 220 -7.92 -14.61 -12.54
C VAL A 220 -7.93 -15.72 -11.49
N PHE A 221 -7.15 -15.61 -10.43
CA PHE A 221 -7.17 -16.57 -9.33
C PHE A 221 -8.52 -16.63 -8.63
N ASN A 222 -9.19 -15.50 -8.41
CA ASN A 222 -10.52 -15.50 -7.80
C ASN A 222 -11.57 -16.14 -8.72
N PHE A 223 -11.45 -15.96 -10.04
CA PHE A 223 -12.33 -16.64 -10.99
C PHE A 223 -12.03 -18.14 -11.09
N ASN A 224 -10.76 -18.54 -11.06
CA ASN A 224 -10.32 -19.94 -11.15
C ASN A 224 -10.50 -20.71 -9.83
N GLY A 225 -10.39 -20.04 -8.68
CA GLY A 225 -10.57 -20.60 -7.34
C GLY A 225 -11.99 -21.12 -7.09
N ALA A 226 -12.97 -20.73 -7.90
CA ALA A 226 -14.28 -21.38 -7.94
C ALA A 226 -14.21 -22.87 -8.38
N LYS A 227 -13.12 -23.30 -9.04
CA LYS A 227 -12.85 -24.71 -9.37
C LYS A 227 -12.02 -25.44 -8.31
N THR A 228 -11.27 -24.70 -7.47
CA THR A 228 -10.46 -25.27 -6.39
C THR A 228 -10.93 -24.72 -5.06
N LYS A 229 -11.92 -25.39 -4.44
CA LYS A 229 -12.28 -25.16 -3.05
C LYS A 229 -11.02 -25.31 -2.19
N SER A 230 -10.46 -24.21 -1.68
CA SER A 230 -9.66 -24.13 -0.44
C SER A 230 -8.82 -22.84 -0.41
N TRP A 231 -9.47 -21.67 -0.34
CA TRP A 231 -8.91 -20.48 0.31
C TRP A 231 -10.09 -19.67 0.85
N LYS A 232 -10.47 -19.95 2.10
CA LYS A 232 -11.30 -19.01 2.86
C LYS A 232 -10.34 -17.99 3.43
N LEU A 233 -10.47 -16.72 3.01
CA LEU A 233 -9.92 -15.62 3.78
C LEU A 233 -10.66 -15.58 5.13
N PRO A 234 -9.97 -15.34 6.26
CA PRO A 234 -10.61 -15.06 7.53
C PRO A 234 -11.47 -13.79 7.45
#